data_AF-A0A1A0HJZ1-F1
#
_entry.id   AF-A0A1A0HJZ1-F1
#
_cell.length_a   1.000
_cell.length_b   1.000
_cell.length_c   1.000
_cell.angle_alpha   90.00
_cell.angle_beta   90.00
_cell.angle_gamma   90.00
#
_symmetry.space_group_name_H-M   'P 1'
#
loop_
_entity.id
_entity.type
_entity.pdbx_description
1 polymer ?
#
loop_
_entity_poly.entity_id
_entity_poly.type
_entity_poly.pdbx_seq_one_letter_code
_entity_poly.pdbx_strand_id
1 'polypeptide(L)'
;MSFLDLLPTTILAFIFTVLLAKHVVSAIGKSTLVENAWSIYTWLASRMGHPKFKLLAAKRQELVKVNRERKAISAQDQYARWTKLNRTFDKLSGEISALTEEVSAEKASVGKVVNLTITVFTTAPIWFSRYWYRKVVLLYFPAGVFPYPVEWFLALPFTVTGGLGLTVWMFAVNSVLSSLTFLVKYALEPAVEKPELVSGEGKNNGQKTTDTEETAQL
;
A
#
# COMPACT_ATOMS: atom_id res chain seq x y z
N MET A 1 6.74 14.70 37.65
CA MET A 1 6.53 13.95 36.39
C MET A 1 5.24 13.17 36.52
N SER A 2 4.13 13.80 36.11
CA SER A 2 2.73 13.32 36.18
C SER A 2 2.28 12.62 34.89
N PHE A 3 3.19 11.91 34.20
CA PHE A 3 2.88 11.33 32.89
C PHE A 3 1.85 10.18 32.96
N LEU A 4 1.62 9.61 34.15
CA LEU A 4 0.68 8.51 34.39
C LEU A 4 -0.38 8.85 35.44
N ASP A 5 -0.72 10.13 35.65
CA ASP A 5 -1.93 10.44 36.40
C ASP A 5 -3.14 9.97 35.57
N LEU A 6 -3.82 8.92 36.05
CA LEU A 6 -4.98 8.22 35.46
C LEU A 6 -6.25 9.11 35.39
N LEU A 7 -6.09 10.40 35.09
CA LEU A 7 -7.23 11.28 34.86
C LEU A 7 -7.95 10.85 33.57
N PRO A 8 -9.29 10.91 33.52
CA PRO A 8 -10.05 10.56 32.32
C PRO A 8 -9.54 11.30 31.07
N THR A 9 -9.10 12.54 31.22
CA THR A 9 -8.58 13.40 30.13
C THR A 9 -7.28 12.86 29.50
N THR A 10 -6.36 12.30 30.28
CA THR A 10 -5.11 11.75 29.74
C THR A 10 -5.38 10.47 28.93
N ILE A 11 -6.34 9.66 29.37
CA ILE A 11 -6.81 8.46 28.66
C ILE A 11 -7.47 8.85 27.33
N LEU A 12 -8.32 9.88 27.31
CA LEU A 12 -8.89 10.42 26.07
C LEU A 12 -7.81 10.84 25.08
N ALA A 13 -6.84 11.64 25.54
CA ALA A 13 -5.76 12.17 24.71
C ALA A 13 -4.86 11.05 24.16
N PHE A 14 -4.54 10.05 24.99
CA PHE A 14 -3.78 8.87 24.58
C PHE A 14 -4.50 8.08 23.48
N ILE A 15 -5.78 7.77 23.67
CA ILE A 15 -6.57 7.01 22.70
C ILE A 15 -6.74 7.79 21.39
N PHE A 16 -6.98 9.10 21.49
CA PHE A 16 -7.03 9.97 20.31
C PHE A 16 -5.71 9.91 19.54
N THR A 17 -4.57 10.04 20.22
CA THR A 17 -3.24 10.00 19.61
C THR A 17 -2.96 8.65 18.93
N VAL A 18 -3.32 7.54 19.57
CA VAL A 18 -3.18 6.19 19.00
C VAL A 18 -4.05 6.01 17.75
N LEU A 19 -5.31 6.47 17.80
CA LEU A 19 -6.22 6.40 16.65
C LEU A 19 -5.79 7.31 15.50
N LEU A 20 -5.27 8.50 15.82
CA LEU A 20 -4.69 9.42 14.85
C LEU A 20 -3.48 8.77 14.16
N ALA A 21 -2.56 8.19 14.92
CA ALA A 21 -1.41 7.48 14.38
C ALA A 21 -1.83 6.32 13.46
N LYS A 22 -2.84 5.53 13.83
CA LYS A 22 -3.43 4.51 12.96
C LYS A 22 -3.91 5.11 11.63
N HIS A 23 -4.68 6.19 11.68
CA HIS A 23 -5.21 6.82 10.46
C HIS A 23 -4.11 7.41 9.58
N VAL A 24 -3.07 8.00 10.17
CA VAL A 24 -1.89 8.47 9.43
C VAL A 24 -1.17 7.31 8.74
N VAL A 25 -0.91 6.21 9.45
CA VAL A 25 -0.31 4.99 8.87
C VAL A 25 -1.19 4.44 7.74
N SER A 26 -2.51 4.46 7.92
CA SER A 26 -3.47 4.04 6.90
C SER A 26 -3.52 4.99 5.70
N ALA A 27 -3.28 6.29 5.90
CA ALA A 27 -3.28 7.30 4.85
C ALA A 27 -2.02 7.22 3.97
N ILE A 28 -0.86 6.92 4.56
CA ILE A 28 0.40 6.68 3.84
C ILE A 28 0.29 5.43 2.95
N GLY A 29 -0.49 4.44 3.39
CA GLY A 29 -0.70 3.21 2.65
C GLY A 29 0.32 2.12 3.00
N LYS A 30 -0.18 0.89 3.13
CA LYS A 30 0.66 -0.27 3.52
C LYS A 30 1.73 -0.58 2.46
N SER A 31 1.40 -0.42 1.18
CA SER A 31 2.33 -0.64 0.06
C SER A 31 3.54 0.30 0.11
N THR A 32 3.31 1.59 0.33
CA THR A 32 4.37 2.60 0.41
C THR A 32 5.31 2.35 1.59
N LEU A 33 4.77 1.93 2.74
CA LEU A 33 5.60 1.55 3.89
C LEU A 33 6.46 0.31 3.62
N VAL A 34 5.90 -0.69 2.93
CA VAL A 34 6.65 -1.90 2.54
C VAL A 34 7.73 -1.56 1.51
N GLU A 35 7.44 -0.70 0.55
CA GLU A 35 8.41 -0.26 -0.46
C GLU A 35 9.55 0.55 0.15
N ASN A 36 9.24 1.46 1.08
CA ASN A 36 10.25 2.22 1.82
C ASN A 36 11.07 1.31 2.74
N ALA A 37 10.44 0.35 3.42
CA ALA A 37 11.16 -0.64 4.22
C ALA A 37 12.09 -1.48 3.33
N TRP A 38 11.63 -1.86 2.13
CA TRP A 38 12.44 -2.58 1.16
C TRP A 38 13.60 -1.73 0.60
N SER A 39 13.39 -0.44 0.35
CA SER A 39 14.46 0.45 -0.10
C SER A 39 15.53 0.62 0.97
N ILE A 40 15.12 0.76 2.24
CA ILE A 40 16.05 0.81 3.37
C ILE A 40 16.77 -0.53 3.54
N TYR A 41 16.05 -1.65 3.42
CA TYR A 41 16.64 -2.98 3.50
C TYR A 41 17.69 -3.20 2.41
N THR A 42 17.37 -2.88 1.16
CA THR A 42 18.31 -3.03 0.03
C THR A 42 19.49 -2.05 0.12
N TRP A 43 19.25 -0.83 0.60
CA TRP A 43 20.32 0.14 0.87
C TRP A 43 21.25 -0.38 1.98
N LEU A 44 20.71 -0.87 3.09
CA LEU A 44 21.48 -1.42 4.20
C LEU A 44 22.21 -2.70 3.79
N ALA A 45 21.53 -3.62 3.08
CA ALA A 45 22.10 -4.86 2.57
C ALA A 45 23.22 -4.60 1.55
N SER A 46 23.10 -3.55 0.74
CA SER A 46 24.16 -3.12 -0.18
C SER A 46 25.40 -2.61 0.57
N ARG A 47 25.20 -1.94 1.71
CA ARG A 47 26.29 -1.44 2.56
C ARG A 47 26.92 -2.55 3.42
N MET A 48 26.12 -3.53 3.82
CA MET A 48 26.55 -4.74 4.54
C MET A 48 27.12 -5.81 3.61
N GLY A 49 27.09 -5.60 2.29
CA GLY A 49 27.77 -6.44 1.31
C GLY A 49 27.14 -7.82 1.09
N HIS A 50 25.81 -7.95 1.22
CA HIS A 50 25.15 -9.24 1.08
C HIS A 50 25.47 -9.87 -0.30
N PRO A 51 25.95 -11.13 -0.34
CA PRO A 51 26.61 -11.71 -1.52
C PRO A 51 25.69 -11.78 -2.75
N LYS A 52 24.39 -11.99 -2.55
CA LYS A 52 23.39 -12.04 -3.64
C LYS A 52 23.25 -10.72 -4.39
N PHE A 53 23.20 -9.59 -3.68
CA PHE A 53 23.07 -8.27 -4.31
C PHE A 53 24.35 -7.87 -5.06
N LYS A 54 25.52 -8.22 -4.51
CA LYS A 54 26.81 -8.00 -5.17
C LYS A 54 26.94 -8.85 -6.45
N LEU A 55 26.53 -10.11 -6.40
CA LEU A 55 26.53 -11.00 -7.56
C LEU A 55 25.60 -10.49 -8.66
N LEU A 56 24.37 -10.11 -8.29
CA LEU A 56 23.38 -9.55 -9.21
C LEU A 56 23.90 -8.27 -9.88
N ALA A 57 24.49 -7.36 -9.11
CA ALA A 57 25.11 -6.14 -9.64
C ALA A 57 26.26 -6.44 -10.61
N ALA A 58 27.15 -7.39 -10.26
CA ALA A 58 28.26 -7.82 -11.12
C ALA A 58 27.77 -8.43 -12.44
N LYS A 59 26.77 -9.33 -12.38
CA LYS A 59 26.17 -9.95 -13.57
C LYS A 59 25.47 -8.95 -14.48
N ARG A 60 24.78 -7.96 -13.92
CA ARG A 60 24.19 -6.85 -14.71
C ARG A 60 25.26 -6.03 -15.42
N GLN A 61 26.38 -5.73 -14.77
CA GLN A 61 27.50 -5.05 -15.42
C GLN A 61 28.11 -5.89 -16.55
N GLU A 62 28.26 -7.19 -16.33
CA GLU A 62 28.77 -8.14 -17.33
C GLU A 62 27.84 -8.23 -18.55
N LEU A 63 26.52 -8.27 -18.34
CA LEU A 63 25.52 -8.25 -19.41
C LEU A 63 25.59 -6.95 -20.23
N VAL A 64 25.78 -5.80 -19.58
CA VAL A 64 25.94 -4.52 -20.29
C VAL A 64 27.20 -4.51 -21.16
N LYS A 65 28.31 -5.09 -20.67
CA LYS A 65 29.55 -5.23 -21.46
C LYS A 65 29.33 -6.13 -22.68
N VAL A 66 28.77 -7.34 -22.47
CA VAL A 66 28.45 -8.29 -23.55
C VAL A 66 27.49 -7.68 -24.58
N ASN A 67 26.48 -6.92 -24.12
CA ASN A 67 25.54 -6.25 -25.01
C ASN A 67 26.21 -5.15 -25.83
N ARG A 68 27.17 -4.41 -25.25
CA ARG A 68 27.96 -3.42 -25.99
C ARG A 68 28.82 -4.08 -27.06
N GLU A 69 29.51 -5.17 -26.71
CA GLU A 69 30.32 -5.94 -27.67
C GLU A 69 29.47 -6.52 -28.81
N ARG A 70 28.26 -7.02 -28.50
CA ARG A 70 27.36 -7.60 -29.50
C ARG A 70 26.85 -6.56 -30.49
N LYS A 71 26.61 -5.33 -30.02
CA LYS A 71 26.21 -4.21 -30.88
C LYS A 71 27.35 -3.66 -31.73
N ALA A 72 28.61 -3.91 -31.34
CA ALA A 72 29.78 -3.44 -32.08
C ALA A 72 30.17 -4.33 -33.26
N ILE A 73 29.57 -5.53 -33.39
CA ILE A 73 29.88 -6.51 -34.45
C ILE A 73 28.74 -6.64 -35.45
N SER A 74 29.07 -6.74 -36.74
CA SER A 74 28.12 -7.08 -37.81
C SER A 74 27.72 -8.54 -37.71
N ALA A 75 26.41 -8.82 -37.64
CA ALA A 75 25.88 -10.16 -37.51
C ALA A 75 26.10 -11.03 -38.77
N GLN A 76 26.21 -10.40 -39.94
CA GLN A 76 26.40 -11.09 -41.21
C GLN A 76 27.88 -11.45 -41.44
N ASP A 77 28.79 -10.48 -41.25
CA ASP A 77 30.21 -10.69 -41.52
C ASP A 77 30.91 -11.51 -40.43
N GLN A 78 30.47 -11.37 -39.18
CA GLN A 78 31.10 -12.01 -38.02
C GLN A 78 30.14 -13.00 -37.34
N TYR A 79 29.35 -13.73 -38.11
CA TYR A 79 28.28 -14.62 -37.61
C TYR A 79 28.75 -15.57 -36.50
N ALA A 80 29.94 -16.17 -36.62
CA ALA A 80 30.47 -17.07 -35.59
C ALA A 80 30.71 -16.37 -34.24
N ARG A 81 31.30 -15.16 -34.27
CA ARG A 81 31.50 -14.35 -33.06
C ARG A 81 30.18 -13.84 -32.51
N TRP A 82 29.29 -13.37 -33.40
CA TRP A 82 27.96 -12.91 -33.05
C TRP A 82 27.14 -13.99 -32.35
N THR A 83 27.13 -15.21 -32.90
CA THR A 83 26.40 -16.35 -32.33
C THR A 83 26.94 -16.71 -30.94
N LYS A 84 28.26 -16.73 -30.76
CA LYS A 84 28.88 -17.01 -29.46
C LYS A 84 28.47 -15.96 -28.42
N LEU A 85 28.51 -14.68 -28.80
CA LEU A 85 28.17 -13.57 -27.92
C LEU A 85 26.67 -13.46 -27.62
N ASN A 86 25.83 -13.89 -28.57
CA ASN A 86 24.40 -13.98 -28.33
C ASN A 86 24.07 -15.10 -27.32
N ARG A 87 24.70 -16.27 -27.46
CA ARG A 87 24.53 -17.36 -26.48
C ARG A 87 25.00 -16.97 -25.07
N THR A 88 26.09 -16.20 -24.95
CA THR A 88 26.53 -15.70 -23.64
C THR A 88 25.57 -14.64 -23.09
N PHE A 89 25.03 -13.77 -23.95
CA PHE A 89 23.99 -12.83 -23.56
C PHE A 89 22.73 -13.55 -23.04
N ASP A 90 22.24 -14.55 -23.77
CA ASP A 90 21.06 -15.33 -23.39
C ASP A 90 21.28 -16.06 -22.06
N LYS A 91 22.47 -16.65 -21.87
CA LYS A 91 22.87 -17.28 -20.61
C LYS A 91 22.87 -16.29 -19.44
N LEU A 92 23.54 -15.14 -19.60
CA LEU A 92 23.60 -14.11 -18.54
C LEU A 92 22.22 -13.53 -18.24
N SER A 93 21.39 -13.35 -19.27
CA SER A 93 20.01 -12.88 -19.11
C SER A 93 19.19 -13.88 -18.30
N GLY A 94 19.32 -15.18 -18.58
CA GLY A 94 18.67 -16.24 -17.79
C GLY A 94 19.11 -16.25 -16.33
N GLU A 95 20.42 -16.16 -16.07
CA GLU A 95 20.97 -16.08 -14.70
C GLU A 95 20.43 -14.85 -13.95
N ILE A 96 20.37 -13.67 -14.58
CA ILE A 96 19.85 -12.44 -13.97
C ILE A 96 18.35 -12.55 -13.69
N SER A 97 17.57 -13.14 -14.59
CA SER A 97 16.13 -13.35 -14.39
C SER A 97 15.87 -14.27 -13.18
N ALA A 98 16.58 -15.39 -13.08
CA ALA A 98 16.47 -16.30 -11.93
C ALA A 98 16.84 -15.61 -10.61
N LEU A 99 17.95 -14.87 -10.57
CA LEU A 99 18.34 -14.09 -9.38
C LEU A 99 17.31 -13.00 -9.04
N THR A 100 16.71 -12.36 -10.04
CA THR A 100 15.69 -11.33 -9.82
C THR A 100 14.41 -11.94 -9.26
N GLU A 101 14.04 -13.15 -9.71
CA GLU A 101 12.91 -13.89 -9.17
C GLU A 101 13.13 -14.26 -7.69
N GLU A 102 14.32 -14.76 -7.33
CA GLU A 102 14.66 -15.00 -5.91
C GLU A 102 14.54 -13.75 -5.05
N VAL A 103 15.07 -12.61 -5.53
CA VAL A 103 14.98 -11.32 -4.82
C VAL A 103 13.53 -10.84 -4.73
N SER A 104 12.70 -11.11 -5.73
CA SER A 104 11.27 -10.77 -5.70
C SER A 104 10.51 -11.60 -4.67
N ALA A 105 10.85 -12.89 -4.53
CA ALA A 105 10.29 -13.77 -3.51
C ALA A 105 10.71 -13.33 -2.10
N GLU A 106 11.96 -12.90 -1.93
CA GLU A 106 12.45 -12.31 -0.68
C GLU A 106 11.76 -10.97 -0.35
N LYS A 107 11.55 -10.11 -1.35
CA LYS A 107 10.77 -8.88 -1.18
C LYS A 107 9.35 -9.20 -0.69
N ALA A 108 8.72 -10.24 -1.22
CA ALA A 108 7.38 -10.64 -0.80
C ALA A 108 7.37 -11.20 0.64
N SER A 109 8.37 -11.99 1.03
CA SER A 109 8.47 -12.50 2.41
C SER A 109 8.73 -11.39 3.43
N VAL A 110 9.66 -10.48 3.13
CA VAL A 110 9.92 -9.28 3.94
C VAL A 110 8.68 -8.40 4.00
N GLY A 111 8.00 -8.19 2.88
CA GLY A 111 6.76 -7.42 2.83
C GLY A 111 5.65 -8.00 3.70
N LYS A 112 5.53 -9.33 3.80
CA LYS A 112 4.59 -9.98 4.72
C LYS A 112 4.93 -9.68 6.18
N VAL A 113 6.21 -9.82 6.55
CA VAL A 113 6.68 -9.54 7.92
C VAL A 113 6.44 -8.08 8.29
N VAL A 114 6.83 -7.14 7.42
CA VAL A 114 6.63 -5.71 7.65
C VAL A 114 5.16 -5.36 7.77
N ASN A 115 4.30 -5.89 6.89
CA ASN A 115 2.85 -5.70 6.98
C ASN A 115 2.27 -6.23 8.28
N LEU A 116 2.73 -7.40 8.73
CA LEU A 116 2.33 -7.96 10.02
C LEU A 116 2.77 -7.06 11.16
N THR A 117 4.03 -6.63 11.18
CA THR A 117 4.57 -5.72 12.20
C THR A 117 3.79 -4.41 12.27
N ILE A 118 3.51 -3.78 11.13
CA ILE A 118 2.70 -2.55 11.06
C ILE A 118 1.30 -2.82 11.61
N THR A 119 0.67 -3.92 11.21
CA THR A 119 -0.68 -4.27 11.64
C THR A 119 -0.73 -4.51 13.15
N VAL A 120 0.24 -5.26 13.70
CA VAL A 120 0.36 -5.52 15.14
C VAL A 120 0.61 -4.21 15.89
N PHE A 121 1.57 -3.40 15.46
CA PHE A 121 1.91 -2.14 16.11
C PHE A 121 0.74 -1.14 16.10
N THR A 122 -0.07 -1.15 15.04
CA THR A 122 -1.23 -0.26 14.92
C THR A 122 -2.45 -0.78 15.68
N THR A 123 -2.64 -2.10 15.70
CA THR A 123 -3.88 -2.72 16.21
C THR A 123 -3.76 -3.12 17.69
N ALA A 124 -2.58 -3.59 18.12
CA ALA A 124 -2.37 -4.04 19.50
C ALA A 124 -2.63 -2.94 20.54
N PRO A 125 -2.20 -1.68 20.38
CA PRO A 125 -2.49 -0.62 21.35
C PRO A 125 -3.99 -0.35 21.49
N ILE A 126 -4.76 -0.50 20.40
CA ILE A 126 -6.22 -0.30 20.37
C ILE A 126 -6.90 -1.40 21.18
N TRP A 127 -6.54 -2.66 20.94
CA TRP A 127 -7.09 -3.79 21.70
C TRP A 127 -6.68 -3.75 23.16
N PHE A 128 -5.42 -3.41 23.44
CA PHE A 128 -4.92 -3.23 24.79
C PHE A 128 -5.71 -2.14 25.53
N SER A 129 -5.91 -0.98 24.90
CA SER A 129 -6.70 0.12 25.48
C SER A 129 -8.14 -0.30 25.74
N ARG A 130 -8.75 -1.04 24.81
CA ARG A 130 -10.13 -1.54 24.96
C ARG A 130 -10.25 -2.54 26.11
N TYR A 131 -9.24 -3.38 26.33
CA TYR A 131 -9.24 -4.34 27.42
C TYR A 131 -8.99 -3.68 28.78
N TRP A 132 -7.99 -2.78 28.85
CA TRP A 132 -7.53 -2.18 30.10
C TRP A 132 -8.50 -1.11 30.62
N TYR A 133 -8.99 -0.23 29.76
CA TYR A 133 -9.86 0.90 30.15
C TYR A 133 -11.35 0.58 30.03
N ARG A 134 -11.74 -0.70 29.97
CA ARG A 134 -13.13 -1.13 29.72
C ARG A 134 -14.15 -0.60 30.75
N LYS A 135 -13.73 -0.36 31.99
CA LYS A 135 -14.59 0.08 33.11
C LYS A 135 -14.51 1.58 33.39
N VAL A 136 -13.70 2.33 32.64
CA VAL A 136 -13.49 3.77 32.89
C VAL A 136 -14.59 4.57 32.19
N VAL A 137 -15.27 5.42 32.95
CA VAL A 137 -16.17 6.44 32.42
C VAL A 137 -15.34 7.66 32.04
N LEU A 138 -15.40 8.04 30.77
CA LEU A 138 -14.55 9.10 30.23
C LEU A 138 -15.10 10.51 30.52
N LEU A 139 -16.40 10.67 30.36
CA LEU A 139 -17.12 11.92 30.60
C LEU A 139 -18.42 11.60 31.33
N TYR A 140 -18.75 12.40 32.33
CA TYR A 140 -20.02 12.32 33.05
C TYR A 140 -20.97 13.39 32.54
N PHE A 141 -22.23 13.04 32.34
CA PHE A 141 -23.29 13.97 31.97
C PHE A 141 -24.23 14.18 33.16
N PRO A 142 -24.77 15.39 33.36
CA PRO A 142 -25.81 15.61 34.36
C PRO A 142 -27.07 14.83 33.99
N ALA A 143 -27.77 14.32 35.01
CA ALA A 143 -28.97 13.51 34.82
C ALA A 143 -30.07 14.30 34.09
N GLY A 144 -30.66 13.72 33.04
CA GLY A 144 -31.79 14.29 32.31
C GLY A 144 -31.44 15.14 31.08
N VAL A 145 -30.17 15.20 30.67
CA VAL A 145 -29.75 15.89 29.42
C VAL A 145 -30.18 15.11 28.17
N PHE A 146 -30.18 13.78 28.24
CA PHE A 146 -30.46 12.93 27.09
C PHE A 146 -31.63 11.98 27.33
N PRO A 147 -32.40 11.63 26.28
CA PRO A 147 -33.38 10.55 26.36
C PRO A 147 -32.71 9.21 26.73
N TYR A 148 -33.40 8.37 27.51
CA TYR A 148 -32.90 7.06 27.97
C TYR A 148 -32.22 6.18 26.89
N PRO A 149 -32.73 6.07 25.65
CA PRO A 149 -32.07 5.27 24.60
C PRO A 149 -30.68 5.78 24.22
N VAL A 150 -30.48 7.11 24.24
CA VAL A 150 -29.21 7.75 23.93
C VAL A 150 -28.22 7.53 25.06
N GLU A 151 -28.67 7.68 26.32
CA GLU A 151 -27.84 7.38 27.49
C GLU A 151 -27.39 5.91 27.52
N TRP A 152 -28.28 4.99 27.12
CA TRP A 152 -27.94 3.57 26.99
C TRP A 152 -26.89 3.33 25.90
N PHE A 153 -27.05 3.95 24.72
CA PHE A 153 -26.07 3.82 23.64
C PHE A 153 -24.70 4.39 24.02
N LEU A 154 -24.66 5.56 24.65
CA LEU A 154 -23.43 6.18 25.14
C LEU A 154 -22.71 5.32 26.19
N ALA A 155 -23.47 4.53 26.94
CA ALA A 155 -22.96 3.64 27.98
C ALA A 155 -22.51 2.25 27.48
N LEU A 156 -22.64 1.93 26.19
CA LEU A 156 -22.24 0.63 25.65
C LEU A 156 -20.72 0.39 25.80
N PRO A 157 -20.26 -0.85 26.12
CA PRO A 157 -20.97 -2.04 26.62
C PRO A 157 -20.78 -2.32 28.14
N PHE A 158 -19.98 -1.54 28.88
CA PHE A 158 -19.58 -1.87 30.27
C PHE A 158 -19.67 -0.72 31.27
N THR A 159 -20.18 0.45 30.86
CA THR A 159 -20.24 1.63 31.73
C THR A 159 -21.64 1.84 32.32
N VAL A 160 -21.71 2.47 33.49
CA VAL A 160 -22.97 2.88 34.11
C VAL A 160 -23.67 3.93 33.24
N THR A 161 -25.01 3.88 33.20
CA THR A 161 -25.83 4.87 32.50
C THR A 161 -25.57 6.28 33.07
N GLY A 162 -25.39 7.28 32.20
CA GLY A 162 -25.00 8.65 32.57
C GLY A 162 -23.53 9.01 32.31
N GLY A 163 -22.77 8.13 31.66
CA GLY A 163 -21.37 8.34 31.29
C GLY A 163 -21.02 7.94 29.86
N LEU A 164 -19.99 8.56 29.29
CA LEU A 164 -19.47 8.22 27.97
C LEU A 164 -18.54 7.00 28.06
N GLY A 165 -18.94 5.92 27.40
CA GLY A 165 -18.17 4.70 27.26
C GLY A 165 -16.99 4.84 26.30
N LEU A 166 -15.92 4.11 26.58
CA LEU A 166 -14.70 4.08 25.77
C LEU A 166 -14.95 3.72 24.31
N THR A 167 -15.82 2.74 24.06
CA THR A 167 -16.04 2.22 22.71
C THR A 167 -16.77 3.23 21.82
N VAL A 168 -17.72 3.97 22.39
CA VAL A 168 -18.45 5.05 21.72
C VAL A 168 -17.51 6.20 21.40
N TRP A 169 -16.63 6.57 22.34
CA TRP A 169 -15.58 7.56 22.08
C TRP A 169 -14.65 7.13 20.93
N MET A 170 -14.16 5.89 20.96
CA MET A 170 -13.31 5.37 19.88
C MET A 170 -14.05 5.34 18.54
N PHE A 171 -15.34 5.00 18.53
CA PHE A 171 -16.16 5.03 17.33
C PHE A 171 -16.30 6.44 16.76
N ALA A 172 -16.63 7.43 17.60
CA ALA A 172 -16.74 8.83 17.22
C ALA A 172 -15.42 9.36 16.63
N VAL A 173 -14.29 9.12 17.30
CA VAL A 173 -12.96 9.52 16.81
C VAL A 173 -12.63 8.84 15.47
N ASN A 174 -12.91 7.54 15.33
CA ASN A 174 -12.68 6.84 14.06
C ASN A 174 -13.53 7.43 12.92
N SER A 175 -14.80 7.80 13.19
CA SER A 175 -15.69 8.41 12.21
C SER A 175 -15.14 9.77 11.75
N VAL A 176 -14.79 10.65 12.69
CA VAL A 176 -14.22 11.98 12.37
C VAL A 176 -12.92 11.86 11.57
N LEU A 177 -12.00 10.99 11.99
CA LEU A 177 -10.72 10.79 11.29
C LEU A 177 -10.92 10.18 9.90
N SER A 178 -11.90 9.29 9.73
CA SER A 178 -12.24 8.73 8.43
C SER A 178 -12.79 9.81 7.48
N SER A 179 -13.70 10.65 7.97
CA SER A 179 -14.23 11.79 7.20
C SER A 179 -13.12 12.78 6.83
N LEU A 180 -12.21 13.08 7.76
CA LEU A 180 -11.07 13.94 7.49
C LEU A 180 -10.15 13.35 6.42
N THR A 181 -9.86 12.05 6.50
CA THR A 181 -9.05 11.36 5.49
C THR A 181 -9.71 11.41 4.13
N PHE A 182 -11.03 11.25 4.06
CA PHE A 182 -11.79 11.37 2.82
C PHE A 182 -11.71 12.79 2.24
N LEU A 183 -11.89 13.82 3.06
CA LEU A 183 -11.79 15.22 2.64
C LEU A 183 -10.39 15.57 2.12
N VAL A 184 -9.35 15.12 2.83
CA VAL A 184 -7.96 15.32 2.38
C VAL A 184 -7.73 14.63 1.04
N LYS A 185 -8.15 13.37 0.89
CA LYS A 185 -8.02 12.66 -0.39
C LYS A 185 -8.76 13.36 -1.52
N TYR A 186 -10.01 13.78 -1.29
CA TYR A 186 -10.80 14.52 -2.26
C TYR A 186 -10.14 15.85 -2.66
N ALA A 187 -9.53 16.57 -1.71
CA ALA A 187 -8.83 17.82 -2.00
C ALA A 187 -7.52 17.62 -2.78
N LEU A 188 -6.86 16.47 -2.62
CA LEU A 188 -5.64 16.12 -3.36
C LEU A 188 -5.90 15.45 -4.71
N GLU A 189 -7.07 14.87 -4.92
CA GLU A 189 -7.39 14.19 -6.17
C GLU A 189 -7.59 15.22 -7.30
N PRO A 190 -6.85 15.11 -8.42
CA PRO A 190 -6.99 16.06 -9.52
C PRO A 190 -8.42 16.02 -10.05
N ALA A 191 -8.97 17.18 -10.40
CA ALA A 191 -10.34 17.30 -10.91
C ALA A 191 -10.52 16.37 -12.12
N VAL A 192 -11.40 15.37 -11.96
CA VAL A 192 -11.74 14.41 -13.01
C VAL A 192 -12.23 15.19 -14.22
N GLU A 193 -11.54 15.04 -15.36
CA GLU A 193 -11.97 15.64 -16.62
C GLU A 193 -13.37 15.14 -16.96
N LYS A 194 -14.28 16.09 -17.23
CA LYS A 194 -15.69 15.83 -17.45
C LYS A 194 -15.84 14.87 -18.65
N PRO A 195 -16.59 13.77 -18.55
CA PRO A 195 -16.75 12.86 -19.67
C PRO A 195 -17.33 13.63 -20.86
N GLU A 196 -16.59 13.69 -21.96
CA GLU A 196 -17.09 14.25 -23.21
C GLU A 196 -18.27 13.40 -23.68
N LEU A 197 -19.42 14.05 -23.87
CA LEU A 197 -20.59 13.41 -24.45
C LEU A 197 -20.20 13.01 -25.87
N VAL A 198 -20.27 11.72 -26.19
CA VAL A 198 -20.24 11.24 -27.57
C VAL A 198 -21.43 11.91 -28.27
N SER A 199 -21.15 12.99 -29.01
CA SER A 199 -22.14 13.66 -29.86
C SER A 199 -22.56 12.67 -30.93
N GLY A 200 -23.75 12.11 -30.76
CA GLY A 200 -24.44 11.40 -31.82
C GLY A 200 -24.82 12.39 -32.91
N GLU A 201 -23.93 12.62 -33.87
CA GLU A 201 -24.31 13.13 -35.19
C GLU A 201 -24.03 12.06 -36.23
N GLY A 202 -25.11 11.37 -36.62
CA GLY A 202 -25.13 10.53 -37.78
C GLY A 202 -24.81 11.33 -39.04
N LYS A 203 -23.77 10.92 -39.75
CA LYS A 203 -23.69 11.10 -41.19
C LYS A 203 -23.53 9.75 -41.86
N ASN A 204 -24.69 9.23 -42.22
CA ASN A 204 -24.89 8.33 -43.34
C ASN A 204 -24.24 8.94 -44.59
N ASN A 205 -23.17 8.32 -45.10
CA ASN A 205 -22.95 8.21 -46.54
C ASN A 205 -21.83 7.20 -46.87
N GLY A 206 -22.18 6.15 -47.61
CA GLY A 206 -21.26 5.59 -48.61
C GLY A 206 -20.57 4.26 -48.29
N GLN A 207 -21.21 3.31 -47.61
CA GLN A 207 -20.79 1.91 -47.71
C GLN A 207 -21.29 1.34 -49.05
N LYS A 208 -20.54 1.61 -50.13
CA LYS A 208 -20.73 0.94 -51.42
C LYS A 208 -20.23 -0.49 -51.26
N THR A 209 -21.19 -1.41 -51.18
CA THR A 209 -21.01 -2.83 -51.39
C THR A 209 -20.34 -3.06 -52.74
N THR A 210 -19.18 -3.71 -52.73
CA THR A 210 -18.77 -4.55 -53.85
C THR A 210 -18.38 -5.89 -53.25
N ASP A 211 -19.20 -6.85 -53.63
CA ASP A 211 -19.05 -8.27 -53.42
C ASP A 211 -17.64 -8.75 -53.75
N THR A 212 -17.09 -9.59 -52.88
CA THR A 212 -16.18 -10.64 -53.32
C THR A 212 -16.78 -11.92 -52.78
N GLU A 213 -17.64 -12.48 -53.63
CA GLU A 213 -17.87 -13.91 -53.72
C GLU A 213 -16.52 -14.64 -53.72
N GLU A 214 -16.38 -15.63 -52.84
CA GLU A 214 -15.96 -17.00 -53.15
C GLU A 214 -15.43 -17.67 -51.89
N THR A 215 -16.36 -18.31 -51.18
CA THR A 215 -16.04 -19.59 -50.55
C THR A 215 -16.42 -20.69 -51.54
N ALA A 216 -15.46 -21.59 -51.78
CA ALA A 216 -15.60 -23.02 -52.12
C ALA A 216 -14.98 -23.46 -53.46
N GLN A 217 -14.26 -24.59 -53.35
CA GLN A 217 -13.84 -25.54 -54.39
C GLN A 217 -12.42 -25.36 -54.96
N LEU A 218 -11.41 -25.92 -54.27
CA LEU A 218 -10.72 -27.18 -54.62
C LEU A 218 -9.68 -27.54 -53.56
#